data_AF-A0A7K2FGS1-F1
#
_entry.id   AF-A0A7K2FGS1-F1
#
_cell.length_a   1.000
_cell.length_b   1.000
_cell.length_c   1.000
_cell.angle_alpha   90.00
_cell.angle_beta   90.00
_cell.angle_gamma   90.00
#
_symmetry.space_group_name_H-M   'P 1'
#
loop_
_entity.id
_entity.type
_entity.pdbx_description
1 polymer ?
#
loop_
_entity_poly.entity_id
_entity_poly.type
_entity_poly.pdbx_seq_one_letter_code
_entity_poly.pdbx_strand_id
1 'polypeptide(L)'
;AMAARAAEALPEEAERVLVLGFEELMYAPLRIARELEQLVPADVRFSTTTRSPVLAVDDPGYAIRSSLVFPDHDDPADGPGERYAYNVAGGGFDTVLAVVDSAADTARLHAPGGLLDRLAAHVPNVLLAVVPSYVPDSLASPERPPMLPEPLRGPAFSSYAPDEVGWLLQDLSGVTLEAPTEEREEAVQSGGAHYAESLPVEYQPSERYQELFHAALDASAARIAQAVGVVTETVLTEVAARPRPGASGETPRPVLVSLARAGTPVGVLMRRWAQHRHGLQLPHYAVSIVRGRGIDANALRWLAAHHDPRDVVFVDGWTGKGAITRELAAAIEEFEREEGITGFDPEIAVLADPGSCVRTYGTREDFLIPSACLNSTVSGLISRTVLRADLVGPHDFHGAKFYRELAGADVSVAFLDAIAARFPEVEESVDVAVKELQAGDRAPTWEGWRAVERISEEYGIHDVNLVKPGVGETTRVLLRRVPWKILAKAGAGADLDHVRLLAEQRGVPVEEVDDLPYSCVGLIHPRYTRGATGADGRAVSV
;
A
#
# COMPACT_ATOMS: atom_id res chain seq x y z
N ALA A 1 -30.63 -2.07 -20.59
CA ALA A 1 -29.73 -1.22 -21.39
C ALA A 1 -29.30 -1.90 -22.68
N MET A 2 -28.52 -3.01 -22.65
CA MET A 2 -28.07 -3.68 -23.88
C MET A 2 -29.24 -4.19 -24.76
N ALA A 3 -30.26 -4.82 -24.18
CA ALA A 3 -31.44 -5.28 -24.93
C ALA A 3 -32.19 -4.15 -25.65
N ALA A 4 -32.26 -2.95 -25.06
CA ALA A 4 -32.86 -1.79 -25.71
C ALA A 4 -32.03 -1.31 -26.91
N ARG A 5 -30.69 -1.27 -26.76
CA ARG A 5 -29.78 -0.97 -27.88
C ARG A 5 -29.87 -2.01 -29.00
N ALA A 6 -30.02 -3.29 -28.63
CA ALA A 6 -30.23 -4.35 -29.61
C ALA A 6 -31.57 -4.16 -30.34
N ALA A 7 -32.65 -3.84 -29.63
CA ALA A 7 -33.95 -3.56 -30.23
C ALA A 7 -33.91 -2.38 -31.22
N GLU A 8 -33.17 -1.32 -30.89
CA GLU A 8 -32.96 -0.16 -31.78
C GLU A 8 -32.12 -0.50 -33.02
N ALA A 9 -31.25 -1.52 -32.94
CA ALA A 9 -30.35 -1.92 -34.01
C ALA A 9 -30.92 -3.04 -34.91
N LEU A 10 -32.01 -3.70 -34.49
CA LEU A 10 -32.67 -4.71 -35.31
C LEU A 10 -33.28 -4.07 -36.57
N PRO A 11 -33.26 -4.77 -37.72
CA PRO A 11 -34.06 -4.37 -38.87
C PRO A 11 -35.55 -4.22 -38.50
N GLU A 12 -36.23 -3.21 -39.04
CA GLU A 12 -37.67 -2.99 -38.76
C GLU A 12 -38.54 -4.20 -39.12
N GLU A 13 -38.11 -5.01 -40.07
CA GLU A 13 -38.80 -6.20 -40.58
C GLU A 13 -38.28 -7.52 -39.96
N ALA A 14 -37.53 -7.48 -38.86
CA ALA A 14 -37.04 -8.70 -38.21
C ALA A 14 -38.20 -9.52 -37.61
N GLU A 15 -38.43 -10.73 -38.11
CA GLU A 15 -39.54 -11.61 -37.68
C GLU A 15 -39.06 -12.71 -36.72
N ARG A 16 -37.83 -13.21 -36.89
CA ARG A 16 -37.27 -14.33 -36.16
C ARG A 16 -35.79 -14.13 -35.87
N VAL A 17 -35.51 -13.79 -34.62
CA VAL A 17 -34.20 -13.38 -34.12
C VAL A 17 -33.57 -14.49 -33.29
N LEU A 18 -32.34 -14.89 -33.61
CA LEU A 18 -31.54 -15.74 -32.74
C LEU A 18 -30.55 -14.89 -31.93
N VAL A 19 -30.65 -14.90 -30.61
CA VAL A 19 -29.58 -14.44 -29.73
C VAL A 19 -28.62 -15.60 -29.49
N LEU A 20 -27.41 -15.49 -30.06
CA LEU A 20 -26.39 -16.53 -30.02
C LEU A 20 -25.29 -16.11 -29.04
N GLY A 21 -25.23 -16.79 -27.89
CA GLY A 21 -24.13 -16.67 -26.94
C GLY A 21 -22.84 -17.32 -27.43
N PHE A 22 -21.75 -17.02 -26.74
CA PHE A 22 -20.43 -17.53 -27.05
C PHE A 22 -19.96 -18.51 -25.96
N GLU A 23 -19.87 -19.79 -26.31
CA GLU A 23 -19.47 -20.87 -25.40
C GLU A 23 -20.17 -20.82 -24.02
N GLU A 24 -19.40 -20.64 -22.95
CA GLU A 24 -19.88 -20.61 -21.57
C GLU A 24 -20.54 -19.26 -21.20
N LEU A 25 -20.44 -18.23 -22.06
CA LEU A 25 -21.16 -16.96 -21.92
C LEU A 25 -22.63 -17.14 -22.28
N MET A 26 -23.37 -17.85 -21.44
CA MET A 26 -24.78 -18.17 -21.68
C MET A 26 -25.74 -17.23 -20.94
N TYR A 27 -25.36 -16.78 -19.74
CA TYR A 27 -26.28 -16.06 -18.86
C TYR A 27 -26.65 -14.67 -19.40
N ALA A 28 -25.66 -13.85 -19.75
CA ALA A 28 -25.92 -12.51 -20.26
C ALA A 28 -26.72 -12.52 -21.58
N PRO A 29 -26.38 -13.36 -22.58
CA PRO A 29 -27.16 -13.44 -23.81
C PRO A 29 -28.57 -14.00 -23.59
N LEU A 30 -28.77 -14.97 -22.69
CA LEU A 30 -30.11 -15.44 -22.32
C LEU A 30 -30.96 -14.32 -21.69
N ARG A 31 -30.35 -13.50 -20.82
CA ARG A 31 -31.02 -12.32 -20.24
C ARG A 31 -31.34 -11.30 -21.32
N ILE A 32 -30.43 -11.04 -22.25
CA ILE A 32 -30.69 -10.15 -23.39
C ILE A 32 -31.85 -10.68 -24.24
N ALA A 33 -31.86 -11.97 -24.57
CA ALA A 33 -32.94 -12.60 -25.35
C ALA A 33 -34.30 -12.43 -24.69
N ARG A 34 -34.40 -12.71 -23.38
CA ARG A 34 -35.65 -12.58 -22.61
C ARG A 34 -36.16 -11.14 -22.56
N GLU A 35 -35.28 -10.16 -22.43
CA GLU A 35 -35.68 -8.76 -22.44
C GLU A 35 -36.02 -8.29 -23.86
N LEU A 36 -35.28 -8.74 -24.88
CA LEU A 36 -35.51 -8.41 -26.29
C LEU A 36 -36.88 -8.93 -26.78
N GLU A 37 -37.27 -10.14 -26.36
CA GLU A 37 -38.60 -10.72 -26.60
C GLU A 37 -39.75 -9.82 -26.11
N GLN A 38 -39.52 -9.03 -25.05
CA GLN A 38 -40.52 -8.10 -24.52
C GLN A 38 -40.54 -6.75 -25.24
N LEU A 39 -39.48 -6.42 -25.97
CA LEU A 39 -39.27 -5.10 -26.58
C LEU A 39 -39.62 -5.08 -28.07
N VAL A 40 -39.58 -6.22 -28.76
CA VAL A 40 -39.80 -6.31 -30.20
C VAL A 40 -40.85 -7.35 -30.56
N PRO A 41 -41.65 -7.14 -31.63
CA PRO A 41 -42.66 -8.10 -32.08
C PRO A 41 -42.06 -9.22 -32.96
N ALA A 42 -41.01 -9.91 -32.48
CA ALA A 42 -40.30 -10.98 -33.21
C ALA A 42 -40.24 -12.29 -32.39
N ASP A 43 -40.15 -13.46 -33.04
CA ASP A 43 -39.85 -14.76 -32.40
C ASP A 43 -38.37 -14.80 -31.99
N VAL A 44 -38.09 -14.48 -30.73
CA VAL A 44 -36.73 -14.47 -30.18
C VAL A 44 -36.36 -15.85 -29.64
N ARG A 45 -35.30 -16.44 -30.20
CA ARG A 45 -34.70 -17.69 -29.72
C ARG A 45 -33.33 -17.44 -29.10
N PHE A 46 -32.91 -18.35 -28.24
CA PHE A 46 -31.59 -18.33 -27.62
C PHE A 46 -30.85 -19.64 -27.90
N SER A 47 -29.56 -19.54 -28.21
CA SER A 47 -28.62 -20.66 -28.32
C SER A 47 -27.22 -20.18 -27.94
N THR A 48 -26.24 -21.09 -27.90
CA THR A 48 -24.82 -20.75 -27.70
C THR A 48 -23.94 -21.56 -28.65
N THR A 49 -22.74 -21.06 -28.94
CA THR A 49 -21.70 -21.84 -29.61
C THR A 49 -21.10 -22.87 -28.65
N THR A 50 -20.40 -23.87 -29.17
CA THR A 50 -19.75 -24.89 -28.33
C THR A 50 -18.50 -25.46 -28.99
N ARG A 51 -17.57 -25.94 -28.15
CA ARG A 51 -16.42 -26.77 -28.54
C ARG A 51 -16.77 -28.24 -28.81
N SER A 52 -17.97 -28.69 -28.41
CA SER A 52 -18.32 -30.12 -28.46
C SER A 52 -18.81 -30.52 -29.86
N PRO A 53 -18.15 -31.45 -30.57
CA PRO A 53 -18.59 -31.92 -31.87
C PRO A 53 -19.78 -32.88 -31.74
N VAL A 54 -20.99 -32.35 -31.84
CA VAL A 54 -22.23 -33.12 -31.97
C VAL A 54 -22.44 -33.49 -33.43
N LEU A 55 -22.75 -34.77 -33.69
CA LEU A 55 -23.16 -35.22 -35.01
C LEU A 55 -24.45 -34.49 -35.41
N ALA A 56 -24.46 -33.82 -36.56
CA ALA A 56 -25.66 -33.22 -37.13
C ALA A 56 -26.29 -34.19 -38.15
N VAL A 57 -27.58 -34.49 -37.97
CA VAL A 57 -28.36 -35.35 -38.86
C VAL A 57 -29.65 -34.63 -39.19
N ASP A 58 -29.89 -34.34 -40.48
CA ASP A 58 -31.14 -33.73 -40.93
C ASP A 58 -32.29 -34.76 -40.95
N ASP A 59 -32.69 -35.19 -39.76
CA ASP A 59 -33.80 -36.10 -39.51
C ASP A 59 -34.79 -35.45 -38.52
N PRO A 60 -36.11 -35.49 -38.78
CA PRO A 60 -37.11 -34.90 -37.88
C PRO A 60 -37.12 -35.46 -36.45
N GLY A 61 -36.62 -36.68 -36.24
CA GLY A 61 -36.50 -37.33 -34.93
C GLY A 61 -35.21 -36.98 -34.17
N TYR A 62 -34.32 -36.18 -34.77
CA TYR A 62 -33.03 -35.84 -34.18
C TYR A 62 -32.91 -34.33 -33.90
N ALA A 63 -32.38 -33.96 -32.73
CA ALA A 63 -32.44 -32.59 -32.22
C ALA A 63 -31.47 -31.62 -32.93
N ILE A 64 -30.33 -32.12 -33.44
CA ILE A 64 -29.29 -31.31 -34.07
C ILE A 64 -29.26 -31.62 -35.57
N ARG A 65 -29.88 -30.76 -36.37
CA ARG A 65 -30.12 -30.98 -37.81
C ARG A 65 -29.12 -30.29 -38.71
N SER A 66 -28.45 -29.24 -38.22
CA SER A 66 -27.37 -28.56 -38.94
C SER A 66 -26.25 -28.14 -38.01
N SER A 67 -25.05 -28.01 -38.57
CA SER A 67 -23.82 -27.59 -37.86
C SER A 67 -23.08 -26.57 -38.70
N LEU A 68 -22.83 -25.40 -38.13
CA LEU A 68 -21.85 -24.44 -38.63
C LEU A 68 -20.53 -24.67 -37.90
N VAL A 69 -19.47 -24.88 -38.68
CA VAL A 69 -18.11 -25.08 -38.18
C VAL A 69 -17.29 -23.83 -38.46
N PHE A 70 -16.58 -23.32 -37.46
CA PHE A 70 -15.71 -22.14 -37.57
C PHE A 70 -14.48 -22.33 -36.66
N PRO A 71 -13.34 -21.68 -36.94
CA PRO A 71 -12.17 -21.76 -36.05
C PRO A 71 -12.43 -21.03 -34.73
N ASP A 72 -11.72 -21.42 -33.67
CA ASP A 72 -11.58 -20.61 -32.46
C ASP A 72 -11.17 -19.16 -32.79
N HIS A 73 -11.63 -18.23 -31.96
CA HIS A 73 -11.34 -16.81 -32.12
C HIS A 73 -10.97 -16.12 -30.81
N ASP A 74 -10.78 -16.85 -29.71
CA ASP A 74 -10.61 -16.31 -28.36
C ASP A 74 -9.39 -16.90 -27.61
N ASP A 75 -8.49 -17.58 -28.34
CA ASP A 75 -7.31 -18.25 -27.78
C ASP A 75 -7.64 -19.15 -26.58
N PRO A 76 -8.47 -20.19 -26.79
CA PRO A 76 -9.05 -20.97 -25.72
C PRO A 76 -8.01 -21.86 -25.01
N ALA A 77 -8.20 -22.09 -23.71
CA ALA A 77 -7.25 -22.84 -22.88
C ALA A 77 -7.07 -24.32 -23.29
N ASP A 78 -8.01 -24.88 -24.07
CA ASP A 78 -7.94 -26.24 -24.61
C ASP A 78 -7.16 -26.34 -25.93
N GLY A 79 -6.57 -25.22 -26.40
CA GLY A 79 -5.80 -25.13 -27.62
C GLY A 79 -6.65 -24.81 -28.85
N PRO A 80 -6.01 -24.50 -29.99
CA PRO A 80 -6.72 -24.14 -31.22
C PRO A 80 -7.60 -25.30 -31.69
N GLY A 81 -8.78 -24.99 -32.19
CA GLY A 81 -9.76 -26.01 -32.55
C GLY A 81 -11.01 -25.46 -33.23
N GLU A 82 -11.81 -26.39 -33.76
CA GLU A 82 -13.10 -26.04 -34.32
C GLU A 82 -14.11 -25.70 -33.22
N ARG A 83 -15.04 -24.81 -33.56
CA ARG A 83 -16.20 -24.42 -32.79
C ARG A 83 -17.45 -24.60 -33.63
N TYR A 84 -18.55 -24.85 -32.94
CA TYR A 84 -19.79 -25.27 -33.56
C TYR A 84 -20.96 -24.38 -33.14
N ALA A 85 -21.81 -24.01 -34.11
CA ALA A 85 -23.12 -23.44 -33.86
C ALA A 85 -24.19 -24.32 -34.53
N TYR A 86 -25.10 -24.86 -33.74
CA TYR A 86 -26.07 -25.85 -34.20
C TYR A 86 -27.42 -25.23 -34.54
N ASN A 87 -28.11 -25.80 -35.53
CA ASN A 87 -29.46 -25.41 -35.95
C ASN A 87 -29.60 -23.93 -36.38
N VAL A 88 -28.50 -23.26 -36.72
CA VAL A 88 -28.52 -21.90 -37.27
C VAL A 88 -28.79 -21.96 -38.78
N ALA A 89 -27.96 -22.70 -39.52
CA ALA A 89 -28.19 -22.97 -40.94
C ALA A 89 -29.51 -23.73 -41.12
N GLY A 90 -30.41 -23.20 -41.95
CA GLY A 90 -31.75 -23.78 -42.13
C GLY A 90 -32.68 -23.62 -40.93
N GLY A 91 -32.26 -22.88 -39.89
CA GLY A 91 -33.08 -22.59 -38.71
C GLY A 91 -34.22 -21.61 -38.97
N GLY A 92 -34.21 -20.91 -40.12
CA GLY A 92 -35.23 -19.94 -40.52
C GLY A 92 -35.14 -18.60 -39.79
N PHE A 93 -33.96 -18.25 -39.27
CA PHE A 93 -33.69 -16.94 -38.67
C PHE A 93 -33.39 -15.91 -39.76
N ASP A 94 -33.99 -14.73 -39.67
CA ASP A 94 -33.65 -13.58 -40.53
C ASP A 94 -32.55 -12.70 -39.91
N THR A 95 -32.38 -12.78 -38.59
CA THR A 95 -31.40 -12.00 -37.85
C THR A 95 -30.72 -12.85 -36.76
N VAL A 96 -29.40 -12.78 -36.68
CA VAL A 96 -28.62 -13.33 -35.56
C VAL A 96 -27.95 -12.19 -34.79
N LEU A 97 -28.23 -12.09 -33.50
CA LEU A 97 -27.49 -11.26 -32.56
C LEU A 97 -26.43 -12.13 -31.87
N ALA A 98 -25.20 -12.10 -32.37
CA ALA A 98 -24.05 -12.73 -31.74
C ALA A 98 -23.63 -11.91 -30.51
N VAL A 99 -23.51 -12.55 -29.35
CA VAL A 99 -23.13 -11.90 -28.10
C VAL A 99 -21.85 -12.52 -27.57
N VAL A 100 -20.79 -11.71 -27.58
CA VAL A 100 -19.46 -12.05 -27.06
C VAL A 100 -19.09 -11.09 -25.93
N ASP A 101 -18.10 -11.44 -25.12
CA ASP A 101 -17.49 -10.47 -24.22
C ASP A 101 -16.33 -9.71 -24.91
N SER A 102 -15.83 -8.64 -24.28
CA SER A 102 -14.74 -7.84 -24.84
C SER A 102 -13.40 -8.56 -24.97
N ALA A 103 -13.21 -9.72 -24.34
CA ALA A 103 -12.02 -10.54 -24.54
C ALA A 103 -12.14 -11.41 -25.81
N ALA A 104 -13.36 -11.88 -26.11
CA ALA A 104 -13.66 -12.68 -27.29
C ALA A 104 -13.89 -11.87 -28.58
N ASP A 105 -13.98 -10.53 -28.50
CA ASP A 105 -14.06 -9.63 -29.66
C ASP A 105 -12.68 -9.41 -30.32
N THR A 106 -12.18 -10.45 -30.99
CA THR A 106 -10.84 -10.45 -31.61
C THR A 106 -10.89 -10.28 -33.12
N ALA A 107 -9.76 -9.95 -33.76
CA ALA A 107 -9.67 -9.90 -35.22
C ALA A 107 -10.06 -11.23 -35.91
N ARG A 108 -9.89 -12.39 -35.24
CA ARG A 108 -10.25 -13.72 -35.78
C ARG A 108 -11.77 -13.93 -35.80
N LEU A 109 -12.52 -13.28 -34.91
CA LEU A 109 -13.99 -13.28 -34.92
C LEU A 109 -14.54 -12.65 -36.22
N HIS A 110 -13.89 -11.57 -36.68
CA HIS A 110 -14.27 -10.77 -37.86
C HIS A 110 -13.62 -11.24 -39.17
N ALA A 111 -12.66 -12.15 -39.11
CA ALA A 111 -11.91 -12.60 -40.29
C ALA A 111 -12.79 -13.43 -41.24
N PRO A 112 -12.45 -13.50 -42.55
CA PRO A 112 -13.06 -14.45 -43.47
C PRO A 112 -12.96 -15.90 -42.93
N GLY A 113 -14.08 -16.63 -42.92
CA GLY A 113 -14.20 -17.95 -42.31
C GLY A 113 -14.41 -17.96 -40.79
N GLY A 114 -14.34 -16.82 -40.10
CA GLY A 114 -14.68 -16.65 -38.69
C GLY A 114 -16.18 -16.73 -38.43
N LEU A 115 -16.59 -16.68 -37.15
CA LEU A 115 -18.00 -16.88 -36.76
C LEU A 115 -18.95 -15.92 -37.50
N LEU A 116 -18.63 -14.62 -37.57
CA LEU A 116 -19.54 -13.63 -38.18
C LEU A 116 -19.72 -13.84 -39.68
N ASP A 117 -18.63 -14.16 -40.40
CA ASP A 117 -18.67 -14.51 -41.82
C ASP A 117 -19.49 -15.79 -42.07
N ARG A 118 -19.32 -16.80 -41.21
CA ARG A 118 -20.07 -18.06 -41.29
C ARG A 118 -21.56 -17.88 -40.99
N LEU A 119 -21.93 -16.98 -40.09
CA LEU A 119 -23.33 -16.62 -39.83
C LEU A 119 -23.92 -15.84 -41.02
N ALA A 120 -23.19 -14.87 -41.57
CA ALA A 120 -23.64 -14.03 -42.69
C ALA A 120 -23.90 -14.83 -43.97
N ALA A 121 -23.26 -15.98 -44.15
CA ALA A 121 -23.53 -16.90 -45.25
C ALA A 121 -24.91 -17.58 -45.18
N HIS A 122 -25.57 -17.57 -44.01
CA HIS A 122 -26.81 -18.30 -43.75
C HIS A 122 -27.96 -17.44 -43.25
N VAL A 123 -27.68 -16.23 -42.80
CA VAL A 123 -28.68 -15.31 -42.22
C VAL A 123 -28.52 -13.93 -42.85
N PRO A 124 -29.62 -13.27 -43.28
CA PRO A 124 -29.57 -11.94 -43.90
C PRO A 124 -28.90 -10.86 -43.06
N ASN A 125 -29.13 -10.87 -41.74
CA ASN A 125 -28.61 -9.85 -40.83
C ASN A 125 -27.82 -10.49 -39.68
N VAL A 126 -26.59 -10.02 -39.47
CA VAL A 126 -25.76 -10.40 -38.32
C VAL A 126 -25.40 -9.14 -37.55
N LEU A 127 -25.79 -9.10 -36.28
CA LEU A 127 -25.45 -8.05 -35.33
C LEU A 127 -24.49 -8.62 -34.29
N LEU A 128 -23.49 -7.83 -33.90
CA LEU A 128 -22.57 -8.16 -32.82
C LEU A 128 -22.85 -7.27 -31.60
N ALA A 129 -23.12 -7.88 -30.45
CA ALA A 129 -23.14 -7.20 -29.16
C ALA A 129 -21.94 -7.64 -28.33
N VAL A 130 -21.09 -6.68 -27.98
CA VAL A 130 -19.94 -6.91 -27.11
C VAL A 130 -20.30 -6.45 -25.71
N VAL A 131 -20.31 -7.38 -24.75
CA VAL A 131 -20.48 -7.07 -23.33
C VAL A 131 -19.10 -6.92 -22.65
N PRO A 132 -18.94 -6.02 -21.67
CA PRO A 132 -17.66 -5.90 -20.99
C PRO A 132 -17.29 -7.22 -20.28
N SER A 133 -16.12 -7.77 -20.57
CA SER A 133 -15.47 -8.77 -19.73
C SER A 133 -14.86 -8.07 -18.52
N TYR A 134 -15.10 -8.61 -17.33
CA TYR A 134 -14.28 -8.25 -16.17
C TYR A 134 -12.96 -8.98 -16.31
N VAL A 135 -11.91 -8.24 -16.67
CA VAL A 135 -10.54 -8.73 -16.67
C VAL A 135 -9.96 -8.35 -15.32
N PRO A 136 -9.73 -9.30 -14.39
CA PRO A 136 -8.84 -9.04 -13.25
C PRO A 136 -7.50 -8.61 -13.82
N ASP A 137 -6.86 -7.59 -13.25
CA ASP A 137 -5.59 -7.11 -13.79
C ASP A 137 -4.56 -8.25 -13.96
N SER A 138 -4.27 -8.51 -15.25
CA SER A 138 -3.21 -9.32 -15.85
C SER A 138 -3.35 -10.85 -16.02
N LEU A 139 -3.51 -11.26 -17.29
CA LEU A 139 -2.46 -12.02 -17.97
C LEU A 139 -1.89 -11.11 -19.08
N ALA A 140 -0.58 -11.02 -19.14
CA ALA A 140 0.17 -10.05 -19.93
C ALA A 140 -0.12 -10.11 -21.44
N SER A 141 -0.33 -8.95 -22.06
CA SER A 141 -0.12 -8.75 -23.50
C SER A 141 1.31 -8.25 -23.73
N PRO A 142 2.09 -8.79 -24.69
CA PRO A 142 3.54 -8.52 -24.78
C PRO A 142 3.96 -7.16 -25.34
N GLU A 143 3.05 -6.23 -25.67
CA GLU A 143 3.42 -5.05 -26.49
C GLU A 143 3.19 -3.67 -25.87
N ARG A 144 2.94 -3.57 -24.55
CA ARG A 144 3.09 -2.30 -23.82
C ARG A 144 3.83 -2.54 -22.51
N PRO A 145 4.85 -1.71 -22.16
CA PRO A 145 5.37 -1.73 -20.80
C PRO A 145 4.19 -1.49 -19.85
N PRO A 146 4.03 -2.31 -18.79
CA PRO A 146 2.91 -2.14 -17.86
C PRO A 146 2.96 -0.72 -17.33
N MET A 147 1.90 0.06 -17.59
CA MET A 147 1.76 1.35 -16.95
C MET A 147 1.64 1.06 -15.46
N LEU A 148 2.64 1.47 -14.68
CA LEU A 148 2.62 1.33 -13.23
C LEU A 148 1.36 2.04 -12.70
N PRO A 149 0.64 1.46 -11.72
CA PRO A 149 -0.61 2.03 -11.23
C PRO A 149 -0.45 3.47 -10.73
N GLU A 150 -1.50 4.28 -10.91
CA GLU A 150 -1.56 5.61 -10.28
C GLU A 150 -1.60 5.48 -8.74
N PRO A 151 -0.97 6.41 -8.00
CA PRO A 151 -0.99 6.37 -6.54
C PRO A 151 -2.42 6.42 -5.98
N LEU A 152 -2.71 5.56 -5.00
CA LEU A 152 -3.99 5.59 -4.27
C LEU A 152 -4.07 6.86 -3.41
N ARG A 153 -5.30 7.35 -3.16
CA ARG A 153 -5.54 8.62 -2.46
C ARG A 153 -6.75 8.55 -1.53
N GLY A 154 -6.80 9.45 -0.55
CA GLY A 154 -7.99 9.65 0.27
C GLY A 154 -9.14 10.32 -0.51
N PRO A 155 -10.41 10.17 -0.08
CA PRO A 155 -10.86 9.35 1.05
C PRO A 155 -11.00 7.86 0.70
N ALA A 156 -10.69 7.47 -0.54
CA ALA A 156 -10.89 6.10 -1.01
C ALA A 156 -9.97 5.09 -0.30
N PHE A 157 -8.71 5.45 -0.07
CA PHE A 157 -7.68 4.58 0.50
C PHE A 157 -6.96 5.15 1.74
N SER A 158 -7.37 6.29 2.28
CA SER A 158 -6.78 6.85 3.52
C SER A 158 -7.66 7.96 4.06
N SER A 159 -7.52 8.30 5.35
CA SER A 159 -8.13 9.50 5.91
C SER A 159 -7.36 10.80 5.66
N TYR A 160 -6.12 10.75 5.17
CA TYR A 160 -5.42 11.95 4.71
C TYR A 160 -6.05 12.51 3.44
N ALA A 161 -5.95 13.83 3.25
CA ALA A 161 -6.51 14.48 2.08
C ALA A 161 -5.79 14.02 0.79
N PRO A 162 -6.50 13.92 -0.36
CA PRO A 162 -5.94 13.41 -1.60
C PRO A 162 -4.71 14.18 -2.11
N ASP A 163 -4.59 15.47 -1.78
CA ASP A 163 -3.48 16.33 -2.18
C ASP A 163 -2.30 16.30 -1.19
N GLU A 164 -2.47 15.71 0.00
CA GLU A 164 -1.44 15.62 1.03
C GLU A 164 -0.52 14.41 0.84
N VAL A 165 -1.01 13.29 0.31
CA VAL A 165 -0.21 12.08 0.07
C VAL A 165 -0.78 11.22 -1.06
N GLY A 166 0.10 10.75 -1.95
CA GLY A 166 -0.18 9.64 -2.87
C GLY A 166 0.43 8.34 -2.34
N TRP A 167 -0.34 7.26 -2.27
CA TRP A 167 0.14 5.97 -1.78
C TRP A 167 0.58 5.10 -2.97
N LEU A 168 1.88 4.82 -3.06
CA LEU A 168 2.45 3.85 -3.99
C LEU A 168 2.35 2.46 -3.34
N LEU A 169 1.10 2.02 -3.15
CA LEU A 169 0.72 0.76 -2.50
C LEU A 169 -0.49 0.17 -3.23
N GLN A 170 -0.69 -1.13 -3.12
CA GLN A 170 -1.90 -1.82 -3.56
C GLN A 170 -2.95 -1.86 -2.44
N ASP A 171 -4.24 -1.71 -2.79
CA ASP A 171 -5.34 -1.82 -1.83
C ASP A 171 -5.68 -3.29 -1.55
N LEU A 172 -5.35 -3.76 -0.34
CA LEU A 172 -5.69 -5.09 0.17
C LEU A 172 -6.84 -5.07 1.18
N SER A 173 -7.62 -3.98 1.27
CA SER A 173 -8.69 -3.82 2.27
C SER A 173 -9.72 -4.95 2.22
N GLY A 174 -9.97 -5.52 1.03
CA GLY A 174 -10.90 -6.64 0.84
C GLY A 174 -10.35 -8.02 1.25
N VAL A 175 -9.06 -8.12 1.60
CA VAL A 175 -8.40 -9.38 1.93
C VAL A 175 -8.35 -9.58 3.44
N THR A 176 -8.64 -10.79 3.91
CA THR A 176 -8.49 -11.15 5.33
C THR A 176 -7.01 -11.44 5.61
N LEU A 177 -6.34 -10.54 6.35
CA LEU A 177 -4.89 -10.60 6.63
C LEU A 177 -4.57 -10.62 8.12
N GLU A 178 -5.54 -10.26 8.95
CA GLU A 178 -5.43 -10.12 10.38
C GLU A 178 -5.47 -11.50 11.03
N ALA A 179 -4.40 -11.83 11.77
CA ALA A 179 -4.31 -13.06 12.55
C ALA A 179 -3.97 -12.73 14.02
N PRO A 180 -4.47 -13.54 14.99
CA PRO A 180 -4.10 -13.42 16.40
C PRO A 180 -2.58 -13.45 16.62
N THR A 181 -2.09 -12.74 17.64
CA THR A 181 -0.65 -12.60 17.91
C THR A 181 0.05 -13.95 18.12
N GLU A 182 -0.60 -14.90 18.80
CA GLU A 182 -0.03 -16.22 19.10
C GLU A 182 0.21 -17.06 17.83
N GLU A 183 -0.75 -17.07 16.90
CA GLU A 183 -0.63 -17.78 15.62
C GLU A 183 0.47 -17.18 14.74
N ARG A 184 0.65 -15.86 14.80
CA ARG A 184 1.70 -15.15 14.05
C ARG A 184 3.09 -15.40 14.62
N GLU A 185 3.24 -15.39 15.94
CA GLU A 185 4.52 -15.68 16.58
C GLU A 185 4.96 -17.12 16.29
N GLU A 186 4.03 -18.08 16.28
CA GLU A 186 4.30 -19.49 15.93
C GLU A 186 4.69 -19.66 14.44
N ALA A 187 3.98 -18.99 13.52
CA ALA A 187 4.29 -19.04 12.08
C ALA A 187 5.64 -18.40 11.73
N VAL A 188 6.00 -17.29 12.40
CA VAL A 188 7.30 -16.62 12.21
C VAL A 188 8.44 -17.43 12.85
N GLN A 189 8.24 -17.99 14.05
CA GLN A 189 9.26 -18.79 14.76
C GLN A 189 9.51 -20.16 14.12
N SER A 190 8.49 -20.77 13.49
CA SER A 190 8.64 -22.02 12.73
C SER A 190 9.28 -21.84 11.35
N GLY A 191 9.59 -20.59 10.95
CA GLY A 191 10.16 -20.26 9.65
C GLY A 191 9.17 -20.37 8.48
N GLY A 192 7.88 -20.54 8.76
CA GLY A 192 6.83 -20.73 7.76
C GLY A 192 6.26 -19.44 7.16
N ALA A 193 6.50 -18.27 7.78
CA ALA A 193 6.02 -16.98 7.27
C ALA A 193 6.89 -15.80 7.71
N HIS A 194 7.00 -14.77 6.87
CA HIS A 194 7.61 -13.48 7.24
C HIS A 194 6.60 -12.54 7.93
N TYR A 195 7.04 -11.65 8.83
CA TYR A 195 6.09 -10.79 9.59
C TYR A 195 5.26 -9.85 8.70
N ALA A 196 5.72 -9.58 7.48
CA ALA A 196 5.06 -8.75 6.47
C ALA A 196 3.99 -9.52 5.66
N GLU A 197 3.83 -10.83 5.88
CA GLU A 197 2.85 -11.67 5.18
C GLU A 197 1.49 -11.72 5.92
N SER A 198 1.42 -11.16 7.14
CA SER A 198 0.20 -11.09 7.95
C SER A 198 0.13 -9.81 8.78
N LEU A 199 -1.08 -9.34 9.07
CA LEU A 199 -1.31 -8.16 9.90
C LEU A 199 -1.72 -8.59 11.32
N PRO A 200 -1.30 -7.84 12.36
CA PRO A 200 -1.88 -8.01 13.68
C PRO A 200 -3.29 -7.42 13.66
N VAL A 201 -4.19 -7.99 14.46
CA VAL A 201 -5.43 -7.28 14.80
C VAL A 201 -5.06 -5.90 15.36
N GLU A 202 -5.64 -4.86 14.79
CA GLU A 202 -5.34 -3.49 15.18
C GLU A 202 -5.91 -3.22 16.57
N TYR A 203 -5.02 -2.89 17.51
CA TYR A 203 -5.41 -2.63 18.89
C TYR A 203 -6.16 -1.29 18.97
N GLN A 204 -7.39 -1.32 19.48
CA GLN A 204 -8.11 -0.09 19.79
C GLN A 204 -7.72 0.43 21.18
N PRO A 205 -7.18 1.67 21.26
CA PRO A 205 -6.88 2.36 22.51
C PRO A 205 -8.06 2.36 23.50
N SER A 206 -7.79 2.10 24.78
CA SER A 206 -8.73 2.46 25.85
C SER A 206 -8.86 3.98 25.99
N GLU A 207 -9.93 4.47 26.60
CA GLU A 207 -10.12 5.92 26.86
C GLU A 207 -8.92 6.54 27.58
N ARG A 208 -8.42 5.88 28.65
CA ARG A 208 -7.22 6.31 29.38
C ARG A 208 -5.98 6.41 28.48
N TYR A 209 -5.89 5.58 27.44
CA TYR A 209 -4.78 5.63 26.50
C TYR A 209 -4.94 6.76 25.48
N GLN A 210 -6.18 7.09 25.09
CA GLN A 210 -6.47 8.27 24.29
C GLN A 210 -6.16 9.56 25.07
N GLU A 211 -6.48 9.63 26.37
CA GLU A 211 -6.11 10.75 27.24
C GLU A 211 -4.58 10.96 27.27
N LEU A 212 -3.81 9.86 27.36
CA LEU A 212 -2.35 9.91 27.33
C LEU A 212 -1.82 10.44 25.99
N PHE A 213 -2.46 10.05 24.87
CA PHE A 213 -2.15 10.62 23.57
C PHE A 213 -2.41 12.12 23.52
N HIS A 214 -3.58 12.58 23.98
CA HIS A 214 -3.94 14.00 23.97
C HIS A 214 -2.98 14.82 24.86
N ALA A 215 -2.69 14.34 26.07
CA ALA A 215 -1.73 15.00 26.96
C ALA A 215 -0.32 15.06 26.35
N ALA A 216 0.14 13.97 25.70
CA ALA A 216 1.43 13.95 25.02
C ALA A 216 1.45 14.91 23.82
N LEU A 217 0.36 14.99 23.05
CA LEU A 217 0.23 15.93 21.94
C LEU A 217 0.29 17.38 22.42
N ASP A 218 -0.49 17.73 23.44
CA ASP A 218 -0.52 19.08 23.99
C ASP A 218 0.85 19.51 24.53
N ALA A 219 1.57 18.60 25.19
CA ALA A 219 2.88 18.87 25.76
C ALA A 219 4.01 18.96 24.71
N SER A 220 3.89 18.26 23.57
CA SER A 220 4.97 18.12 22.59
C SER A 220 4.72 18.81 21.24
N ALA A 221 3.51 19.32 20.97
CA ALA A 221 3.14 19.88 19.67
C ALA A 221 4.10 20.97 19.17
N ALA A 222 4.50 21.91 20.04
CA ALA A 222 5.44 22.97 19.67
C ALA A 222 6.84 22.42 19.36
N ARG A 223 7.33 21.46 20.17
CA ARG A 223 8.62 20.79 19.96
C ARG A 223 8.64 20.01 18.64
N ILE A 224 7.54 19.33 18.31
CA ILE A 224 7.38 18.62 17.03
C ILE A 224 7.32 19.62 15.87
N ALA A 225 6.55 20.71 16.01
CA ALA A 225 6.47 21.76 15.00
C ALA A 225 7.85 22.36 14.68
N GLN A 226 8.66 22.64 15.71
CA GLN A 226 10.03 23.11 15.53
C GLN A 226 10.88 22.06 14.79
N ALA A 227 10.83 20.79 15.19
CA ALA A 227 11.58 19.72 14.53
C ALA A 227 11.15 19.52 13.06
N VAL A 228 9.86 19.65 12.74
CA VAL A 228 9.32 19.64 11.38
C VAL A 228 9.91 20.79 10.57
N GLY A 229 9.90 22.01 11.11
CA GLY A 229 10.46 23.17 10.42
C GLY A 229 11.95 22.98 10.14
N VAL A 230 12.72 22.56 11.15
CA VAL A 230 14.16 22.31 11.04
C VAL A 230 14.49 21.30 9.94
N VAL A 231 13.83 20.14 9.94
CA VAL A 231 14.11 19.10 8.92
C VAL A 231 13.68 19.58 7.53
N THR A 232 12.57 20.32 7.43
CA THR A 232 12.07 20.84 6.15
C THR A 232 13.02 21.88 5.54
N GLU A 233 13.44 22.89 6.31
CA GLU A 233 14.37 23.92 5.84
C GLU A 233 15.74 23.33 5.47
N THR A 234 16.19 22.34 6.24
CA THR A 234 17.42 21.59 5.95
C THR A 234 17.31 20.85 4.62
N VAL A 235 16.21 20.11 4.39
CA VAL A 235 15.95 19.40 3.14
C VAL A 235 15.86 20.36 1.94
N LEU A 236 15.16 21.49 2.08
CA LEU A 236 15.06 22.50 1.03
C LEU A 236 16.44 23.05 0.64
N THR A 237 17.28 23.33 1.64
CA THR A 237 18.66 23.80 1.40
C THR A 237 19.51 22.75 0.70
N GLU A 238 19.43 21.50 1.14
CA GLU A 238 20.23 20.40 0.59
C GLU A 238 19.86 20.08 -0.85
N VAL A 239 18.57 19.97 -1.14
CA VAL A 239 18.08 19.69 -2.50
C VAL A 239 18.40 20.85 -3.44
N ALA A 240 18.28 22.10 -2.97
CA ALA A 240 18.68 23.27 -3.75
C ALA A 240 20.18 23.29 -4.10
N ALA A 241 21.03 22.67 -3.29
CA ALA A 241 22.48 22.61 -3.48
C ALA A 241 22.95 21.40 -4.32
N ARG A 242 22.07 20.45 -4.67
CA ARG A 242 22.45 19.25 -5.42
C ARG A 242 22.98 19.61 -6.84
N PRO A 243 24.13 19.05 -7.28
CA PRO A 243 24.68 19.32 -8.61
C PRO A 243 23.74 18.88 -9.73
N ARG A 244 23.48 19.78 -10.69
CA ARG A 244 22.63 19.48 -11.86
C ARG A 244 23.35 19.77 -13.19
N PRO A 245 23.67 18.75 -13.99
CA PRO A 245 24.15 18.94 -15.35
C PRO A 245 23.02 19.53 -16.23
N GLY A 246 23.27 20.69 -16.86
CA GLY A 246 22.38 21.24 -17.88
C GLY A 246 21.10 21.93 -17.38
N ALA A 247 21.02 22.31 -16.10
CA ALA A 247 19.80 22.88 -15.53
C ALA A 247 19.39 24.21 -16.20
N SER A 248 18.16 24.22 -16.77
CA SER A 248 17.35 25.43 -16.97
C SER A 248 17.05 26.07 -15.62
N GLY A 249 16.97 27.39 -15.56
CA GLY A 249 16.99 28.21 -14.32
C GLY A 249 15.84 28.06 -13.32
N GLU A 250 15.21 26.88 -13.20
CA GLU A 250 14.22 26.57 -12.17
C GLU A 250 14.88 25.96 -10.93
N THR A 251 14.53 26.48 -9.75
CA THR A 251 15.08 26.01 -8.47
C THR A 251 14.58 24.58 -8.19
N PRO A 252 15.47 23.62 -7.87
CA PRO A 252 15.12 22.28 -7.41
C PRO A 252 14.05 22.30 -6.32
N ARG A 253 13.11 21.36 -6.34
CA ARG A 253 12.17 21.14 -5.25
C ARG A 253 12.19 19.68 -4.83
N PRO A 254 12.16 19.39 -3.51
CA PRO A 254 12.13 18.01 -3.03
C PRO A 254 10.82 17.32 -3.41
N VAL A 255 10.93 16.05 -3.77
CA VAL A 255 9.84 15.07 -3.85
C VAL A 255 9.89 14.25 -2.57
N LEU A 256 8.96 14.49 -1.65
CA LEU A 256 8.94 13.82 -0.36
C LEU A 256 8.42 12.38 -0.53
N VAL A 257 9.16 11.40 -0.01
CA VAL A 257 8.80 9.98 -0.08
C VAL A 257 8.82 9.38 1.33
N SER A 258 7.66 9.33 1.97
CA SER A 258 7.52 8.78 3.31
C SER A 258 7.60 7.26 3.33
N LEU A 259 8.37 6.72 4.27
CA LEU A 259 8.37 5.29 4.57
C LEU A 259 7.13 4.97 5.42
N ALA A 260 6.23 4.17 4.84
CA ALA A 260 4.99 3.82 5.51
C ALA A 260 5.28 2.96 6.77
N ARG A 261 4.70 3.26 7.94
CA ARG A 261 3.70 4.30 8.24
C ARG A 261 4.25 5.51 8.97
N ALA A 262 5.34 5.35 9.71
CA ALA A 262 5.79 6.34 10.69
C ALA A 262 6.27 7.63 10.03
N GLY A 263 6.78 7.55 8.79
CA GLY A 263 7.14 8.72 7.99
C GLY A 263 5.96 9.52 7.46
N THR A 264 4.81 8.90 7.22
CA THR A 264 3.70 9.56 6.51
C THR A 264 3.19 10.83 7.19
N PRO A 265 2.91 10.85 8.51
CA PRO A 265 2.54 12.10 9.19
C PRO A 265 3.63 13.17 9.08
N VAL A 266 4.91 12.78 9.12
CA VAL A 266 6.04 13.72 9.01
C VAL A 266 6.10 14.32 7.61
N GLY A 267 5.98 13.52 6.55
CA GLY A 267 5.94 14.02 5.17
C GLY A 267 4.78 15.00 4.92
N VAL A 268 3.60 14.73 5.51
CA VAL A 268 2.46 15.67 5.46
C VAL A 268 2.80 16.97 6.20
N LEU A 269 3.38 16.89 7.40
CA LEU A 269 3.77 18.08 8.18
C LEU A 269 4.86 18.90 7.48
N MET A 270 5.85 18.26 6.85
CA MET A 270 6.88 18.94 6.05
C MET A 270 6.27 19.69 4.87
N ARG A 271 5.33 19.06 4.14
CA ARG A 271 4.58 19.72 3.07
C ARG A 271 3.78 20.92 3.60
N ARG A 272 3.09 20.77 4.73
CA ARG A 272 2.34 21.87 5.38
C ARG A 272 3.27 23.01 5.80
N TRP A 273 4.46 22.71 6.34
CA TRP A 273 5.46 23.72 6.71
C TRP A 273 5.97 24.46 5.47
N ALA A 274 6.36 23.75 4.41
CA ALA A 274 6.80 24.37 3.16
C ALA A 274 5.74 25.28 2.54
N GLN A 275 4.46 24.88 2.61
CA GLN A 275 3.35 25.72 2.18
C GLN A 275 3.16 26.94 3.09
N HIS A 276 3.25 26.76 4.41
CA HIS A 276 3.13 27.84 5.40
C HIS A 276 4.22 28.90 5.26
N ARG A 277 5.49 28.46 5.22
CA ARG A 277 6.67 29.33 5.25
C ARG A 277 7.01 29.95 3.89
N HIS A 278 6.81 29.20 2.81
CA HIS A 278 7.31 29.54 1.48
C HIS A 278 6.24 29.52 0.38
N GLY A 279 4.99 29.12 0.69
CA GLY A 279 3.95 28.94 -0.32
C GLY A 279 4.22 27.80 -1.30
N LEU A 280 5.09 26.85 -0.93
CA LEU A 280 5.51 25.75 -1.78
C LEU A 280 4.61 24.53 -1.62
N GLN A 281 4.13 24.03 -2.76
CA GLN A 281 3.45 22.73 -2.86
C GLN A 281 4.47 21.67 -3.25
N LEU A 282 4.86 20.84 -2.29
CA LEU A 282 5.81 19.74 -2.50
C LEU A 282 5.05 18.46 -2.87
N PRO A 283 5.46 17.72 -3.93
CA PRO A 283 4.96 16.38 -4.17
C PRO A 283 5.28 15.47 -2.98
N HIS A 284 4.31 14.67 -2.56
CA HIS A 284 4.48 13.75 -1.44
C HIS A 284 3.84 12.39 -1.75
N TYR A 285 4.65 11.34 -1.60
CA TYR A 285 4.24 9.95 -1.77
C TYR A 285 4.59 9.13 -0.53
N ALA A 286 3.87 8.03 -0.31
CA ALA A 286 4.19 7.04 0.71
C ALA A 286 4.48 5.69 0.05
N VAL A 287 5.57 5.04 0.45
CA VAL A 287 6.07 3.78 -0.12
C VAL A 287 6.26 2.73 0.97
N SER A 288 6.26 1.46 0.57
CA SER A 288 6.62 0.37 1.48
C SER A 288 8.13 0.19 1.59
N ILE A 289 8.58 -0.03 2.82
CA ILE A 289 9.86 -0.68 3.12
C ILE A 289 9.64 -1.81 4.11
N VAL A 290 10.23 -2.96 3.87
CA VAL A 290 10.11 -4.14 4.73
C VAL A 290 11.51 -4.59 5.12
N ARG A 291 11.81 -4.54 6.41
CA ARG A 291 13.10 -5.01 6.94
C ARG A 291 13.39 -6.45 6.50
N GLY A 292 14.59 -6.70 5.98
CA GLY A 292 15.02 -7.98 5.43
C GLY A 292 14.49 -8.29 4.03
N ARG A 293 13.76 -7.36 3.41
CA ARG A 293 13.18 -7.47 2.06
C ARG A 293 13.39 -6.20 1.22
N GLY A 294 13.89 -5.11 1.80
CA GLY A 294 14.13 -3.85 1.11
C GLY A 294 12.89 -2.97 0.89
N ILE A 295 13.11 -1.92 0.11
CA ILE A 295 12.09 -0.98 -0.37
C ILE A 295 11.39 -1.55 -1.61
N ASP A 296 10.14 -1.14 -1.82
CA ASP A 296 9.37 -1.53 -3.00
C ASP A 296 10.03 -1.00 -4.30
N ALA A 297 10.59 -1.92 -5.10
CA ALA A 297 11.25 -1.60 -6.36
C ALA A 297 10.28 -1.05 -7.41
N ASN A 298 9.02 -1.48 -7.44
CA ASN A 298 8.02 -0.94 -8.36
C ASN A 298 7.72 0.52 -8.01
N ALA A 299 7.65 0.86 -6.73
CA ALA A 299 7.48 2.24 -6.29
C ALA A 299 8.67 3.12 -6.71
N LEU A 300 9.91 2.61 -6.64
CA LEU A 300 11.10 3.32 -7.15
C LEU A 300 11.06 3.52 -8.67
N ARG A 301 10.67 2.50 -9.45
CA ARG A 301 10.46 2.63 -10.90
C ARG A 301 9.42 3.71 -11.22
N TRP A 302 8.31 3.75 -10.46
CA TRP A 302 7.28 4.77 -10.63
C TRP A 302 7.85 6.16 -10.34
N LEU A 303 8.57 6.33 -9.24
CA LEU A 303 9.19 7.61 -8.87
C LEU A 303 10.16 8.10 -9.95
N ALA A 304 11.03 7.22 -10.46
CA ALA A 304 11.98 7.57 -11.51
C ALA A 304 11.32 7.87 -12.87
N ALA A 305 10.16 7.30 -13.14
CA ALA A 305 9.39 7.59 -14.36
C ALA A 305 8.68 8.95 -14.31
N HIS A 306 8.39 9.47 -13.12
CA HIS A 306 7.59 10.69 -12.92
C HIS A 306 8.38 11.89 -12.36
N HIS A 307 9.52 11.64 -11.72
CA HIS A 307 10.37 12.64 -11.05
C HIS A 307 11.84 12.35 -11.33
N ASP A 308 12.70 13.36 -11.19
CA ASP A 308 14.15 13.12 -11.17
C ASP A 308 14.50 12.38 -9.86
N PRO A 309 15.14 11.20 -9.89
CA PRO A 309 15.57 10.48 -8.68
C PRO A 309 16.39 11.35 -7.72
N ARG A 310 17.13 12.34 -8.24
CA ARG A 310 17.94 13.28 -7.45
C ARG A 310 17.11 14.31 -6.68
N ASP A 311 15.82 14.40 -6.93
CA ASP A 311 14.90 15.28 -6.18
C ASP A 311 14.16 14.50 -5.09
N VAL A 312 14.24 13.18 -5.08
CA VAL A 312 13.60 12.33 -4.08
C VAL A 312 14.31 12.46 -2.74
N VAL A 313 13.51 12.57 -1.68
CA VAL A 313 13.95 12.62 -0.29
C VAL A 313 13.11 11.63 0.51
N PHE A 314 13.75 10.57 1.01
CA PHE A 314 13.07 9.60 1.87
C PHE A 314 12.84 10.19 3.26
N VAL A 315 11.64 9.99 3.82
CA VAL A 315 11.22 10.57 5.10
C VAL A 315 10.72 9.48 6.05
N ASP A 316 11.16 9.52 7.32
CA ASP A 316 10.62 8.66 8.38
C ASP A 316 10.39 9.43 9.70
N GLY A 317 9.65 8.81 10.63
CA GLY A 317 9.29 9.37 11.92
C GLY A 317 10.50 9.55 12.84
N TRP A 318 11.22 8.46 13.13
CA TRP A 318 12.40 8.53 13.98
C TRP A 318 13.32 7.34 13.77
N THR A 319 14.57 7.48 14.19
CA THR A 319 15.53 6.38 14.17
C THR A 319 16.29 6.27 15.48
N GLY A 320 16.19 5.11 16.13
CA GLY A 320 16.92 4.83 17.38
C GLY A 320 18.29 4.20 17.12
N LYS A 321 18.39 3.26 16.19
CA LYS A 321 19.63 2.51 15.90
C LYS A 321 19.95 2.37 14.42
N GLY A 322 19.28 3.11 13.54
CA GLY A 322 19.61 3.14 12.11
C GLY A 322 19.28 1.86 11.34
N ALA A 323 18.37 1.01 11.84
CA ALA A 323 18.00 -0.23 11.15
C ALA A 323 17.39 0.04 9.76
N ILE A 324 16.44 0.97 9.68
CA ILE A 324 15.83 1.40 8.41
C ILE A 324 16.81 2.16 7.53
N THR A 325 17.67 3.00 8.14
CA THR A 325 18.74 3.71 7.40
C THR A 325 19.64 2.73 6.63
N ARG A 326 20.08 1.64 7.27
CA ARG A 326 20.91 0.61 6.61
C ARG A 326 20.13 -0.20 5.57
N GLU A 327 18.89 -0.55 5.88
CA GLU A 327 18.02 -1.30 4.96
C GLU A 327 17.75 -0.50 3.67
N LEU A 328 17.43 0.79 3.80
CA LEU A 328 17.17 1.67 2.67
C LEU A 328 18.42 1.81 1.81
N ALA A 329 19.58 2.09 2.40
CA ALA A 329 20.82 2.22 1.65
C ALA A 329 21.16 0.96 0.85
N ALA A 330 21.07 -0.21 1.49
CA ALA A 330 21.30 -1.49 0.80
C ALA A 330 20.29 -1.74 -0.33
N ALA A 331 19.02 -1.43 -0.10
CA ALA A 331 17.96 -1.65 -1.09
C ALA A 331 18.06 -0.68 -2.29
N ILE A 332 18.49 0.56 -2.08
CA ILE A 332 18.78 1.51 -3.17
C ILE A 332 19.97 1.01 -4.00
N GLU A 333 21.09 0.63 -3.35
CA GLU A 333 22.26 0.10 -4.07
C GLU A 333 21.93 -1.14 -4.91
N GLU A 334 21.12 -2.05 -4.36
CA GLU A 334 20.63 -3.22 -5.06
C GLU A 334 19.75 -2.86 -6.25
N PHE A 335 18.78 -1.94 -6.06
CA PHE A 335 17.91 -1.46 -7.11
C PHE A 335 18.68 -0.80 -8.26
N GLU A 336 19.61 0.11 -7.96
CA GLU A 336 20.41 0.79 -9.00
C GLU A 336 21.25 -0.20 -9.80
N ARG A 337 21.80 -1.23 -9.14
CA ARG A 337 22.56 -2.30 -9.77
C ARG A 337 21.71 -3.16 -10.70
N GLU A 338 20.48 -3.49 -10.31
CA GLU A 338 19.60 -4.39 -11.06
C GLU A 338 18.87 -3.71 -12.20
N GLU A 339 18.41 -2.48 -11.98
CA GLU A 339 17.53 -1.77 -12.92
C GLU A 339 18.29 -0.76 -13.79
N GLY A 340 19.50 -0.36 -13.39
CA GLY A 340 20.28 0.67 -14.08
C GLY A 340 19.70 2.09 -13.94
N ILE A 341 18.63 2.26 -13.17
CA ILE A 341 18.06 3.56 -12.79
C ILE A 341 18.92 4.11 -11.65
N THR A 342 19.51 5.29 -11.83
CA THR A 342 20.45 5.87 -10.84
C THR A 342 20.02 7.26 -10.39
N GLY A 343 20.56 7.70 -9.26
CA GLY A 343 20.46 9.08 -8.76
C GLY A 343 19.60 9.23 -7.51
N PHE A 344 19.06 8.14 -6.97
CA PHE A 344 18.41 8.18 -5.66
C PHE A 344 19.46 8.42 -4.58
N ASP A 345 19.18 9.34 -3.66
CA ASP A 345 19.99 9.52 -2.46
C ASP A 345 19.51 8.52 -1.38
N PRO A 346 20.35 7.55 -0.94
CA PRO A 346 19.97 6.57 0.06
C PRO A 346 19.84 7.16 1.47
N GLU A 347 20.26 8.43 1.68
CA GLU A 347 20.09 9.09 2.96
C GLU A 347 18.61 9.40 3.26
N ILE A 348 18.24 9.15 4.52
CA ILE A 348 16.89 9.39 5.01
C ILE A 348 16.83 10.64 5.89
N ALA A 349 15.80 11.46 5.69
CA ALA A 349 15.45 12.56 6.57
C ALA A 349 14.47 12.06 7.65
N VAL A 350 14.70 12.40 8.92
CA VAL A 350 13.81 11.97 10.02
C VAL A 350 13.40 13.12 10.93
N LEU A 351 12.21 13.03 11.52
CA LEU A 351 11.81 14.04 12.51
C LEU A 351 12.71 14.01 13.75
N ALA A 352 13.01 12.82 14.29
CA ALA A 352 13.90 12.65 15.44
C ALA A 352 14.95 11.55 15.23
N ASP A 353 16.21 11.81 15.59
CA ASP A 353 17.29 10.83 15.55
C ASP A 353 18.11 10.86 16.84
N PRO A 354 17.58 10.27 17.93
CA PRO A 354 18.33 10.10 19.17
C PRO A 354 19.48 9.09 19.04
N GLY A 355 19.53 8.31 17.96
CA GLY A 355 20.60 7.34 17.71
C GLY A 355 21.84 7.91 17.03
N SER A 356 21.80 9.15 16.54
CA SER A 356 22.81 9.75 15.68
C SER A 356 23.16 8.90 14.45
N CYS A 357 22.13 8.39 13.77
CA CYS A 357 22.23 7.48 12.63
C CYS A 357 22.11 8.14 11.25
N VAL A 358 21.63 9.38 11.17
CA VAL A 358 21.39 10.12 9.92
C VAL A 358 21.94 11.54 9.96
N ARG A 359 22.19 12.09 8.77
CA ARG A 359 22.72 13.43 8.57
C ARG A 359 21.64 14.52 8.61
N THR A 360 20.43 14.20 8.15
CA THR A 360 19.31 15.14 8.03
C THR A 360 18.21 14.76 9.02
N TYR A 361 18.00 15.61 10.02
CA TYR A 361 17.09 15.36 11.14
C TYR A 361 16.46 16.65 11.65
N GLY A 362 15.30 16.55 12.29
CA GLY A 362 14.65 17.67 12.98
C GLY A 362 15.21 17.91 14.37
N THR A 363 15.49 16.84 15.12
CA THR A 363 16.07 16.91 16.48
C THR A 363 16.85 15.64 16.84
N ARG A 364 17.80 15.76 17.78
CA ARG A 364 18.51 14.64 18.43
C ARG A 364 17.86 14.20 19.74
N GLU A 365 16.84 14.92 20.20
CA GLU A 365 16.24 14.64 21.49
C GLU A 365 15.34 13.40 21.46
N ASP A 366 15.28 12.67 22.57
CA ASP A 366 14.47 11.46 22.72
C ASP A 366 13.25 11.73 23.60
N PHE A 367 12.10 11.93 22.97
CA PHE A 367 10.81 12.16 23.63
C PHE A 367 9.69 11.41 22.92
N LEU A 368 8.52 11.35 23.56
CA LEU A 368 7.36 10.67 22.96
C LEU A 368 6.80 11.49 21.81
N ILE A 369 6.97 11.00 20.58
CA ILE A 369 6.22 11.47 19.42
C ILE A 369 4.83 10.80 19.47
N PRO A 370 3.71 11.52 19.62
CA PRO A 370 2.39 10.94 19.85
C PRO A 370 1.93 9.95 18.77
N SER A 371 2.39 10.10 17.52
CA SER A 371 2.10 9.15 16.43
C SER A 371 2.61 7.73 16.71
N ALA A 372 3.56 7.55 17.64
CA ALA A 372 4.01 6.24 18.09
C ALA A 372 2.92 5.46 18.86
N CYS A 373 1.92 6.16 19.41
CA CYS A 373 0.94 5.60 20.33
C CYS A 373 -0.18 4.80 19.63
N LEU A 374 -0.84 5.42 18.64
CA LEU A 374 -2.17 4.97 18.19
C LEU A 374 -2.20 4.22 16.84
N ASN A 375 -1.05 3.72 16.35
CA ASN A 375 -0.98 2.94 15.10
C ASN A 375 -1.72 3.60 13.92
N SER A 376 -2.62 2.87 13.25
CA SER A 376 -3.37 3.32 12.08
C SER A 376 -4.26 4.52 12.40
N THR A 377 -4.82 4.60 13.61
CA THR A 377 -5.74 5.67 14.02
C THR A 377 -5.09 7.05 14.21
N VAL A 378 -3.77 7.14 14.07
CA VAL A 378 -3.03 8.41 13.97
C VAL A 378 -2.18 8.49 12.69
N SER A 379 -2.27 7.48 11.83
CA SER A 379 -1.45 7.34 10.62
C SER A 379 -2.29 7.03 9.37
N GLY A 380 -3.38 7.77 9.18
CA GLY A 380 -4.19 7.74 7.97
C GLY A 380 -5.09 6.52 7.82
N LEU A 381 -5.33 5.77 8.92
CA LEU A 381 -6.04 4.48 8.97
C LEU A 381 -5.43 3.38 8.11
N ILE A 382 -4.16 3.54 7.73
CA ILE A 382 -3.43 2.55 6.94
C ILE A 382 -2.79 1.50 7.84
N SER A 383 -2.80 0.23 7.42
CA SER A 383 -2.07 -0.86 8.06
C SER A 383 -0.57 -0.78 7.84
N ARG A 384 0.21 -1.62 8.53
CA ARG A 384 1.59 -1.88 8.07
C ARG A 384 1.55 -2.43 6.64
N THR A 385 2.62 -2.24 5.89
CA THR A 385 2.70 -2.75 4.53
C THR A 385 2.87 -4.27 4.51
N VAL A 386 2.39 -4.87 3.43
CA VAL A 386 2.22 -6.30 3.26
C VAL A 386 2.96 -6.70 1.99
N LEU A 387 3.83 -7.70 2.12
CA LEU A 387 4.52 -8.33 1.00
C LEU A 387 4.27 -9.83 1.10
N ARG A 388 3.31 -10.32 0.30
CA ARG A 388 2.89 -11.72 0.27
C ARG A 388 2.77 -12.17 -1.18
N ALA A 389 3.53 -13.18 -1.57
CA ALA A 389 3.71 -13.56 -2.98
C ALA A 389 2.44 -14.07 -3.69
N ASP A 390 1.40 -14.48 -2.95
CA ASP A 390 0.09 -14.84 -3.49
C ASP A 390 -0.86 -13.65 -3.70
N LEU A 391 -0.52 -12.46 -3.17
CA LEU A 391 -1.33 -11.24 -3.27
C LEU A 391 -0.65 -10.10 -4.02
N VAL A 392 0.68 -10.05 -3.95
CA VAL A 392 1.53 -9.01 -4.55
C VAL A 392 2.36 -9.69 -5.63
N GLY A 393 2.01 -9.44 -6.89
CA GLY A 393 2.75 -9.91 -8.05
C GLY A 393 4.10 -9.19 -8.23
N PRO A 394 4.95 -9.68 -9.15
CA PRO A 394 6.29 -9.13 -9.37
C PRO A 394 6.29 -7.67 -9.86
N HIS A 395 5.18 -7.20 -10.42
CA HIS A 395 5.02 -5.84 -10.95
C HIS A 395 4.05 -4.98 -10.13
N ASP A 396 3.51 -5.52 -9.04
CA ASP A 396 2.60 -4.81 -8.16
C ASP A 396 3.38 -4.04 -7.10
N PHE A 397 2.81 -2.92 -6.64
CA PHE A 397 3.26 -2.33 -5.39
C PHE A 397 2.97 -3.26 -4.22
N HIS A 398 3.77 -3.17 -3.17
CA HIS A 398 3.45 -3.80 -1.90
C HIS A 398 2.07 -3.33 -1.42
N GLY A 399 1.35 -4.19 -0.71
CA GLY A 399 -0.03 -3.92 -0.32
C GLY A 399 -0.17 -3.25 1.04
N ALA A 400 -1.32 -2.65 1.30
CA ALA A 400 -1.77 -2.27 2.64
C ALA A 400 -3.30 -2.28 2.72
N LYS A 401 -3.84 -2.31 3.94
CA LYS A 401 -5.28 -2.19 4.22
C LYS A 401 -5.63 -0.79 4.72
N PHE A 402 -6.79 -0.31 4.31
CA PHE A 402 -7.42 0.89 4.85
C PHE A 402 -8.57 0.48 5.79
N TYR A 403 -8.37 0.73 7.09
CA TYR A 403 -9.30 0.34 8.16
C TYR A 403 -10.47 1.32 8.30
N ARG A 404 -11.38 1.33 7.31
CA ARG A 404 -12.56 2.21 7.27
C ARG A 404 -13.44 2.09 8.51
N GLU A 405 -13.53 0.90 9.07
CA GLU A 405 -14.28 0.58 10.29
C GLU A 405 -13.75 1.29 11.54
N LEU A 406 -12.50 1.75 11.53
CA LEU A 406 -11.87 2.47 12.64
C LEU A 406 -12.02 4.00 12.52
N ALA A 407 -12.78 4.51 11.54
CA ALA A 407 -12.95 5.95 11.31
C ALA A 407 -13.48 6.71 12.54
N GLY A 408 -14.27 6.07 13.41
CA GLY A 408 -14.77 6.68 14.64
C GLY A 408 -13.70 6.98 15.69
N ALA A 409 -12.52 6.37 15.58
CA ALA A 409 -11.38 6.58 16.49
C ALA A 409 -10.20 7.29 15.79
N ASP A 410 -10.39 7.76 14.56
CA ASP A 410 -9.32 8.39 13.78
C ASP A 410 -9.01 9.80 14.26
N VAL A 411 -7.76 10.02 14.68
CA VAL A 411 -7.20 11.30 15.09
C VAL A 411 -6.09 11.77 14.16
N SER A 412 -5.90 11.13 12.99
CA SER A 412 -4.81 11.43 12.05
C SER A 412 -4.79 12.89 11.60
N VAL A 413 -5.94 13.45 11.21
CA VAL A 413 -6.05 14.86 10.79
C VAL A 413 -5.92 15.79 11.99
N ALA A 414 -6.58 15.47 13.11
CA ALA A 414 -6.51 16.28 14.34
C ALA A 414 -5.06 16.39 14.88
N PHE A 415 -4.28 15.32 14.80
CA PHE A 415 -2.85 15.30 15.13
C PHE A 415 -2.05 16.27 14.26
N LEU A 416 -2.25 16.22 12.93
CA LEU A 416 -1.56 17.09 11.99
C LEU A 416 -1.95 18.57 12.20
N ASP A 417 -3.23 18.84 12.43
CA ASP A 417 -3.76 20.18 12.64
C ASP A 417 -3.23 20.80 13.93
N ALA A 418 -3.19 20.02 15.02
CA ALA A 418 -2.66 20.49 16.31
C ALA A 418 -1.18 20.90 16.24
N ILE A 419 -0.36 20.18 15.46
CA ILE A 419 1.05 20.51 15.25
C ILE A 419 1.17 21.71 14.30
N ALA A 420 0.46 21.71 13.17
CA ALA A 420 0.53 22.78 12.18
C ALA A 420 0.08 24.13 12.78
N ALA A 421 -0.87 24.12 13.72
CA ALA A 421 -1.30 25.31 14.45
C ALA A 421 -0.17 25.98 15.25
N ARG A 422 0.91 25.25 15.58
CA ARG A 422 2.08 25.76 16.31
C ARG A 422 3.15 26.35 15.38
N PHE A 423 3.03 26.23 14.05
CA PHE A 423 4.05 26.72 13.13
C PHE A 423 4.40 28.21 13.31
N PRO A 424 3.42 29.13 13.47
CA PRO A 424 3.74 30.55 13.68
C PRO A 424 4.54 30.82 14.96
N GLU A 425 4.40 29.96 15.99
CA GLU A 425 5.07 30.13 17.28
C GLU A 425 6.56 29.75 17.22
N VAL A 426 6.96 28.92 16.24
CA VAL A 426 8.29 28.30 16.22
C VAL A 426 9.20 28.84 15.11
N GLU A 427 8.74 29.70 14.20
CA GLU A 427 9.51 30.18 13.04
C GLU A 427 10.90 30.70 13.41
N GLU A 428 10.99 31.61 14.38
CA GLU A 428 12.27 32.20 14.81
C GLU A 428 13.20 31.14 15.42
N SER A 429 12.64 30.22 16.22
CA SER A 429 13.42 29.11 16.81
C SER A 429 13.92 28.11 15.77
N VAL A 430 13.17 27.91 14.68
CA VAL A 430 13.58 27.09 13.54
C VAL A 430 14.74 27.76 12.81
N ASP A 431 14.66 29.06 12.52
CA ASP A 431 15.74 29.79 11.83
C ASP A 431 17.06 29.71 12.61
N VAL A 432 17.01 29.84 13.94
CA VAL A 432 18.19 29.68 14.82
C VAL A 432 18.72 28.24 14.76
N ALA A 433 17.86 27.24 14.98
CA ALA A 433 18.26 25.84 15.00
C ALA A 433 18.85 25.38 13.66
N VAL A 434 18.27 25.78 12.53
CA VAL A 434 18.79 25.48 11.18
C VAL A 434 20.18 26.08 11.00
N LYS A 435 20.40 27.33 11.42
CA LYS A 435 21.70 27.99 11.33
C LYS A 435 22.76 27.27 12.16
N GLU A 436 22.42 26.85 13.38
CA GLU A 436 23.32 26.07 14.24
C GLU A 436 23.65 24.71 13.62
N LEU A 437 22.64 24.02 13.09
CA LEU A 437 22.80 22.72 12.40
C LEU A 437 23.67 22.81 11.15
N GLN A 438 23.52 23.88 10.36
CA GLN A 438 24.33 24.11 9.17
C GLN A 438 25.79 24.44 9.49
N ALA A 439 26.05 25.07 10.65
CA ALA A 439 27.40 25.38 11.10
C ALA A 439 28.10 24.18 11.77
N GLY A 440 27.33 23.21 12.29
CA GLY A 440 27.83 22.03 12.98
C GLY A 440 28.18 20.86 12.06
N ASP A 441 28.93 19.89 12.60
CA ASP A 441 29.12 18.59 11.96
C ASP A 441 27.86 17.73 12.18
N ARG A 442 27.26 17.30 11.07
CA ARG A 442 26.05 16.46 11.06
C ARG A 442 26.35 15.00 10.69
N ALA A 443 27.61 14.61 10.58
CA ALA A 443 27.99 13.25 10.25
C ALA A 443 27.37 12.24 11.24
N PRO A 444 26.74 11.14 10.76
CA PRO A 444 26.23 10.08 11.62
C PRO A 444 27.34 9.49 12.48
N THR A 445 27.19 9.56 13.80
CA THR A 445 28.16 8.98 14.74
C THR A 445 27.85 7.54 15.08
N TRP A 446 26.63 7.05 14.83
CA TRP A 446 26.14 5.70 15.17
C TRP A 446 26.25 5.35 16.66
N GLU A 447 26.18 6.37 17.53
CA GLU A 447 26.21 6.19 18.99
C GLU A 447 25.10 5.26 19.48
N GLY A 448 23.91 5.38 18.90
CA GLY A 448 22.77 4.54 19.25
C GLY A 448 23.00 3.06 18.99
N TRP A 449 23.68 2.71 17.89
CA TRP A 449 24.03 1.34 17.56
C TRP A 449 25.03 0.76 18.58
N ARG A 450 26.09 1.50 18.89
CA ARG A 450 27.10 1.09 19.90
C ARG A 450 26.48 0.88 21.28
N ALA A 451 25.56 1.77 21.69
CA ALA A 451 24.85 1.63 22.96
C ALA A 451 23.99 0.37 22.98
N VAL A 452 23.28 0.06 21.89
CA VAL A 452 22.48 -1.15 21.77
C VAL A 452 23.33 -2.43 21.84
N GLU A 453 24.49 -2.46 21.18
CA GLU A 453 25.44 -3.59 21.27
C GLU A 453 25.92 -3.80 22.71
N ARG A 454 26.39 -2.72 23.36
CA ARG A 454 26.83 -2.75 24.76
C ARG A 454 25.74 -3.26 25.70
N ILE A 455 24.52 -2.72 25.61
CA ILE A 455 23.38 -3.13 26.44
C ILE A 455 23.03 -4.60 26.19
N SER A 456 23.07 -5.05 24.93
CA SER A 456 22.79 -6.44 24.58
C SER A 456 23.79 -7.41 25.23
N GLU A 457 25.06 -7.03 25.34
CA GLU A 457 26.10 -7.83 26.00
C GLU A 457 25.99 -7.77 27.53
N GLU A 458 25.89 -6.57 28.11
CA GLU A 458 25.87 -6.34 29.57
C GLU A 458 24.69 -7.05 30.25
N TYR A 459 23.53 -7.08 29.60
CA TYR A 459 22.32 -7.71 30.12
C TYR A 459 22.13 -9.16 29.64
N GLY A 460 23.11 -9.75 28.95
CA GLY A 460 23.08 -11.16 28.51
C GLY A 460 21.96 -11.49 27.52
N ILE A 461 21.52 -10.51 26.73
CA ILE A 461 20.44 -10.65 25.75
C ILE A 461 20.97 -11.30 24.46
N HIS A 462 22.19 -10.94 24.06
CA HIS A 462 22.89 -11.44 22.85
C HIS A 462 22.09 -11.33 21.53
N ASP A 463 21.09 -10.45 21.48
CA ASP A 463 20.34 -10.10 20.28
C ASP A 463 19.92 -8.63 20.35
N VAL A 464 20.54 -7.80 19.51
CA VAL A 464 20.25 -6.37 19.38
C VAL A 464 18.79 -6.10 19.00
N ASN A 465 18.05 -7.07 18.45
CA ASN A 465 16.64 -6.93 18.12
C ASN A 465 15.73 -6.87 19.34
N LEU A 466 16.17 -7.44 20.47
CA LEU A 466 15.45 -7.44 21.74
C LEU A 466 15.71 -6.18 22.57
N VAL A 467 16.67 -5.35 22.14
CA VAL A 467 16.94 -4.02 22.70
C VAL A 467 16.21 -2.97 21.86
N LYS A 468 15.29 -2.23 22.49
CA LYS A 468 14.37 -1.28 21.87
C LYS A 468 14.67 0.14 22.37
N PRO A 469 15.59 0.85 21.68
CA PRO A 469 16.04 2.16 22.12
C PRO A 469 15.02 3.26 21.82
N GLY A 470 14.90 4.20 22.75
CA GLY A 470 14.08 5.40 22.61
C GLY A 470 12.73 5.30 23.30
N VAL A 471 12.15 6.46 23.59
CA VAL A 471 10.86 6.60 24.29
C VAL A 471 9.72 5.94 23.50
N GLY A 472 9.64 6.20 22.19
CA GLY A 472 8.60 5.65 21.33
C GLY A 472 8.66 4.12 21.22
N GLU A 473 9.85 3.55 21.06
CA GLU A 473 10.03 2.09 20.99
C GLU A 473 9.80 1.41 22.34
N THR A 474 10.26 2.01 23.44
CA THR A 474 10.00 1.52 24.81
C THR A 474 8.50 1.50 25.11
N THR A 475 7.79 2.56 24.74
CA THR A 475 6.32 2.64 24.86
C THR A 475 5.65 1.53 24.05
N ARG A 476 6.11 1.26 22.81
CA ARG A 476 5.58 0.14 22.00
C ARG A 476 5.83 -1.22 22.64
N VAL A 477 6.99 -1.44 23.25
CA VAL A 477 7.27 -2.68 24.01
C VAL A 477 6.28 -2.83 25.16
N LEU A 478 6.13 -1.77 25.96
CA LEU A 478 5.23 -1.73 27.10
C LEU A 478 3.78 -1.89 26.73
N LEU A 479 3.38 -1.70 25.48
CA LEU A 479 2.00 -1.85 25.04
C LEU A 479 1.74 -3.19 24.36
N ARG A 480 2.73 -3.75 23.66
CA ARG A 480 2.49 -4.78 22.65
C ARG A 480 3.41 -5.99 22.74
N ARG A 481 4.32 -6.03 23.71
CA ARG A 481 5.29 -7.12 23.91
C ARG A 481 5.32 -7.53 25.38
N VAL A 482 6.15 -8.51 25.69
CA VAL A 482 6.51 -8.92 27.06
C VAL A 482 7.81 -8.20 27.45
N PRO A 483 7.74 -6.99 28.04
CA PRO A 483 8.90 -6.30 28.57
C PRO A 483 9.54 -7.09 29.72
N TRP A 484 10.87 -7.13 29.74
CA TRP A 484 11.64 -7.66 30.87
C TRP A 484 12.04 -6.54 31.83
N LYS A 485 12.60 -5.45 31.29
CA LYS A 485 13.15 -4.33 32.06
C LYS A 485 13.19 -3.07 31.20
N ILE A 486 13.11 -1.90 31.82
CA ILE A 486 13.34 -0.61 31.17
C ILE A 486 14.59 0.01 31.78
N LEU A 487 15.51 0.46 30.94
CA LEU A 487 16.63 1.29 31.34
C LEU A 487 16.22 2.75 31.13
N ALA A 488 16.24 3.55 32.19
CA ALA A 488 15.93 4.97 32.14
C ALA A 488 17.20 5.78 32.36
N LYS A 489 17.41 6.82 31.55
CA LYS A 489 18.52 7.74 31.76
C LYS A 489 18.31 8.52 33.05
N ALA A 490 19.33 8.54 33.89
CA ALA A 490 19.32 9.33 35.12
C ALA A 490 19.00 10.81 34.80
N GLY A 491 17.99 11.36 35.49
CA GLY A 491 17.59 12.76 35.30
C GLY A 491 16.76 13.06 34.04
N ALA A 492 16.26 12.06 33.30
CA ALA A 492 15.41 12.27 32.11
C ALA A 492 14.07 13.00 32.36
N GLY A 493 13.73 13.28 33.62
CA GLY A 493 12.63 14.19 33.98
C GLY A 493 11.25 13.69 33.53
N ALA A 494 10.40 14.64 33.12
CA ALA A 494 8.99 14.42 32.78
C ALA A 494 8.78 13.67 31.46
N ASP A 495 9.78 13.64 30.56
CA ASP A 495 9.71 12.95 29.28
C ASP A 495 9.52 11.42 29.44
N LEU A 496 9.80 10.86 30.63
CA LEU A 496 9.58 9.45 30.97
C LEU A 496 8.34 9.16 31.83
N ASP A 497 7.54 10.16 32.21
CA ASP A 497 6.43 9.94 33.16
C ASP A 497 5.41 8.93 32.65
N HIS A 498 5.10 8.98 31.35
CA HIS A 498 4.23 7.99 30.71
C HIS A 498 4.85 6.58 30.69
N VAL A 499 6.17 6.46 30.47
CA VAL A 499 6.89 5.18 30.50
C VAL A 499 6.84 4.59 31.90
N ARG A 500 7.11 5.40 32.93
CA ARG A 500 7.06 4.98 34.33
C ARG A 500 5.65 4.50 34.72
N LEU A 501 4.62 5.24 34.32
CA LEU A 501 3.22 4.86 34.54
C LEU A 501 2.87 3.52 33.89
N LEU A 502 3.26 3.31 32.63
CA LEU A 502 3.01 2.05 31.91
C LEU A 502 3.81 0.89 32.51
N ALA A 503 5.05 1.13 32.93
CA ALA A 503 5.89 0.16 33.59
C ALA A 503 5.30 -0.31 34.92
N GLU A 504 4.86 0.63 35.76
CA GLU A 504 4.18 0.36 37.03
C GLU A 504 2.93 -0.50 36.82
N GLN A 505 2.08 -0.14 35.86
CA GLN A 505 0.87 -0.90 35.54
C GLN A 505 1.14 -2.34 35.10
N ARG A 506 2.26 -2.56 34.39
CA ARG A 506 2.67 -3.88 33.91
C ARG A 506 3.58 -4.65 34.86
N GLY A 507 4.00 -4.05 35.97
CA GLY A 507 4.95 -4.65 36.91
C GLY A 507 6.36 -4.80 36.34
N VAL A 508 6.76 -3.91 35.43
CA VAL A 508 8.08 -3.94 34.77
C VAL A 508 9.06 -3.08 35.55
N PRO A 509 10.23 -3.59 35.96
CA PRO A 509 11.23 -2.79 36.65
C PRO A 509 11.80 -1.71 35.73
N VAL A 510 11.91 -0.50 36.28
CA VAL A 510 12.63 0.64 35.67
C VAL A 510 13.93 0.83 36.44
N GLU A 511 15.06 0.69 35.75
CA GLU A 511 16.41 0.83 36.30
C GLU A 511 17.04 2.10 35.77
N GLU A 512 17.52 2.97 36.67
CA GLU A 512 18.22 4.19 36.27
C GLU A 512 19.69 3.90 35.95
N VAL A 513 20.17 4.42 34.82
CA VAL A 513 21.54 4.25 34.34
C VAL A 513 22.09 5.60 33.84
N ASP A 514 23.40 5.81 34.00
CA ASP A 514 24.03 7.11 33.74
C ASP A 514 24.38 7.32 32.24
N ASP A 515 24.89 6.29 31.57
CA ASP A 515 25.43 6.40 30.21
C ASP A 515 24.46 5.84 29.15
N LEU A 516 23.38 6.59 28.89
CA LEU A 516 22.45 6.31 27.79
C LEU A 516 22.39 7.49 26.80
N PRO A 517 22.51 7.22 25.48
CA PRO A 517 22.23 8.22 24.45
C PRO A 517 20.72 8.50 24.33
N TYR A 518 19.88 7.59 24.86
CA TYR A 518 18.43 7.68 24.87
C TYR A 518 17.91 8.13 26.23
N SER A 519 16.70 8.67 26.28
CA SER A 519 15.96 8.88 27.53
C SER A 519 15.58 7.55 28.16
N CYS A 520 15.20 6.54 27.37
CA CYS A 520 15.03 5.17 27.87
C CYS A 520 15.25 4.08 26.80
N VAL A 521 15.41 2.85 27.27
CA VAL A 521 15.54 1.64 26.46
C VAL A 521 14.65 0.53 27.03
N GLY A 522 13.76 -0.02 26.21
CA GLY A 522 12.97 -1.20 26.56
C GLY A 522 13.73 -2.48 26.23
N LEU A 523 13.82 -3.40 27.18
CA LEU A 523 14.41 -4.72 26.99
C LEU A 523 13.31 -5.78 26.91
N ILE A 524 13.36 -6.62 25.88
CA ILE A 524 12.44 -7.74 25.68
C ILE A 524 13.09 -9.02 26.22
N HIS A 525 12.30 -9.88 26.86
CA HIS A 525 12.82 -11.12 27.43
C HIS A 525 13.31 -12.12 26.34
N PRO A 526 14.51 -12.72 26.46
CA PRO A 526 15.05 -13.65 25.46
C PRO A 526 14.33 -15.01 25.38
N ARG A 527 13.66 -15.44 26.46
CA ARG A 527 12.89 -16.69 26.51
C ARG A 527 11.40 -16.38 26.57
N TYR A 528 10.68 -16.65 25.50
CA TYR A 528 9.21 -16.60 25.51
C TYR A 528 8.66 -17.67 26.48
N THR A 529 7.79 -17.29 27.41
CA THR A 529 7.02 -18.27 28.21
C THR A 529 5.55 -18.10 27.85
N ARG A 530 4.95 -19.14 27.25
CA ARG A 530 3.52 -19.16 26.89
C ARG A 530 2.72 -18.98 28.20
N GLY A 531 1.96 -17.88 28.32
CA GLY A 531 1.22 -17.50 29.53
C GLY A 531 1.82 -16.36 30.39
N ALA A 532 2.88 -15.68 29.94
CA ALA A 532 3.56 -14.62 30.70
C ALA A 532 2.85 -13.24 30.73
N THR A 533 1.75 -13.10 30.00
CA THR A 533 0.77 -12.02 30.13
C THR A 533 -0.58 -12.66 30.39
N GLY A 534 -1.10 -12.52 31.60
CA GLY A 534 -2.48 -12.89 31.90
C GLY A 534 -3.45 -12.06 31.05
N ALA A 535 -4.73 -12.45 31.02
CA ALA A 535 -5.79 -11.67 30.37
C ALA A 535 -5.93 -10.23 30.91
N ASP A 536 -5.16 -9.85 31.93
CA ASP A 536 -5.04 -8.56 32.59
C ASP A 536 -3.78 -7.75 32.20
N GLY A 537 -2.89 -8.26 31.35
CA GLY A 537 -1.74 -7.52 30.80
C GLY A 537 -0.56 -7.30 31.75
N ARG A 538 -0.47 -8.04 32.88
CA ARG A 538 0.65 -7.99 33.83
C ARG A 538 1.79 -8.93 33.42
N ALA A 539 3.04 -8.50 33.64
CA ALA A 539 4.20 -9.37 33.54
C ALA A 539 4.17 -10.43 34.66
N VAL A 540 4.44 -11.69 34.32
CA VAL A 540 4.57 -12.75 35.34
C VAL A 540 5.78 -12.48 36.22
N SER A 541 5.53 -12.29 37.51
CA SER A 541 6.55 -12.35 38.56
C SER A 541 7.15 -13.74 38.61
N VAL A 542 8.48 -13.84 38.48
CA VAL A 542 9.24 -15.06 38.78
C VAL A 542 9.16 -15.39 40.26
#